data_AF-A0A7X6ZRX3-F1
#
_entry.id   AF-A0A7X6ZRX3-F1
#
_cell.length_a   1.000
_cell.length_b   1.000
_cell.length_c   1.000
_cell.angle_alpha   90.00
_cell.angle_beta   90.00
_cell.angle_gamma   90.00
#
_symmetry.space_group_name_H-M   'P 1'
#
loop_
_entity.id
_entity.type
_entity.pdbx_description
1 polymer ?
#
loop_
_entity_poly.entity_id
_entity_poly.type
_entity_poly.pdbx_seq_one_letter_code
_entity_poly.pdbx_strand_id
1 'polypeptide(L)' 'MKENHPERYRLLVRLGILNRTATEVNEDAYERMDVITTSYKKKHQAKNGNSTMEMWRINQQAIMMAEEIVLHEIVYCYH' A
#
# COMPACT_ATOMS: atom_id res chain seq x y z
N MET A 1 4.90 -7.14 -17.60
CA MET A 1 5.11 -6.04 -18.58
C MET A 1 6.51 -6.05 -19.21
N LYS A 2 7.60 -6.05 -18.43
CA LYS A 2 8.98 -6.06 -18.98
C LYS A 2 9.30 -7.34 -19.78
N GLU A 3 8.85 -8.50 -19.30
CA GLU A 3 9.05 -9.79 -19.96
C GLU A 3 8.03 -10.03 -21.09
N ASN A 4 6.74 -9.74 -20.85
CA ASN A 4 5.69 -9.99 -21.85
C ASN A 4 5.67 -8.97 -23.02
N HIS A 5 6.07 -7.72 -22.78
CA HIS A 5 6.02 -6.63 -23.78
C HIS A 5 7.25 -5.69 -23.69
N PRO A 6 8.44 -6.16 -24.10
CA PRO A 6 9.69 -5.44 -23.88
C PRO A 6 9.80 -4.10 -24.62
N GLU A 7 9.27 -4.01 -25.86
CA GLU A 7 9.32 -2.77 -26.65
C GLU A 7 8.41 -1.67 -26.06
N ARG A 8 7.20 -2.04 -25.63
CA ARG A 8 6.29 -1.12 -24.93
C ARG A 8 6.89 -0.64 -23.61
N TYR A 9 7.52 -1.53 -22.86
CA TYR A 9 8.22 -1.17 -21.62
C TYR A 9 9.34 -0.16 -21.87
N ARG A 10 10.21 -0.40 -22.87
CA ARG A 10 11.31 0.52 -23.21
C ARG A 10 10.80 1.91 -23.64
N LEU A 11 9.71 1.96 -24.41
CA LEU A 11 9.09 3.22 -24.81
C LEU A 11 8.56 3.99 -23.60
N LEU A 12 7.81 3.33 -22.72
CA LEU A 12 7.24 3.95 -21.51
C LEU A 12 8.33 4.46 -20.55
N VAL A 13 9.43 3.73 -20.43
CA VAL A 13 10.61 4.15 -19.65
C VAL A 13 11.24 5.38 -20.29
N ARG A 14 11.48 5.38 -21.61
CA ARG A 14 12.10 6.51 -22.32
C ARG A 14 11.25 7.78 -22.27
N LEU A 15 9.93 7.64 -22.31
CA LEU A 15 8.98 8.75 -22.18
C LEU A 15 8.79 9.21 -20.71
N GLY A 16 9.37 8.51 -19.73
CA GLY A 16 9.21 8.79 -18.31
C GLY A 16 7.80 8.49 -17.76
N ILE A 17 6.89 7.99 -18.60
CA ILE A 17 5.50 7.67 -18.25
C ILE A 17 5.49 6.61 -17.17
N LEU A 18 6.34 5.59 -17.28
CA LEU A 18 6.40 4.49 -16.32
C LEU A 18 6.69 5.00 -14.89
N ASN A 19 7.60 5.97 -14.76
CA ASN A 19 7.94 6.53 -13.47
C ASN A 19 6.78 7.36 -12.90
N ARG A 20 6.14 8.20 -13.73
CA ARG A 20 4.97 9.00 -13.30
C ARG A 20 3.82 8.12 -12.84
N THR A 21 3.44 7.13 -13.64
CA THR A 21 2.37 6.20 -13.28
C THR A 21 2.73 5.38 -12.04
N ALA A 22 4.00 5.00 -11.85
CA ALA A 22 4.43 4.30 -10.65
C ALA A 22 4.39 5.21 -9.41
N THR A 23 4.76 6.48 -9.55
CA THR A 23 4.65 7.47 -8.46
C THR A 23 3.20 7.72 -8.09
N GLU A 24 2.31 7.95 -9.06
CA GLU A 24 0.87 8.13 -8.82
C GLU A 24 0.27 6.92 -8.09
N VAL A 25 0.56 5.71 -8.57
CA VAL A 25 0.07 4.47 -7.93
C VAL A 25 0.64 4.30 -6.52
N ASN A 26 1.90 4.68 -6.29
CA ASN A 26 2.50 4.63 -4.96
C ASN A 26 1.86 5.66 -4.00
N GLU A 27 1.60 6.88 -4.46
CA GLU A 27 0.92 7.91 -3.68
C GLU A 27 -0.48 7.44 -3.26
N ASP A 28 -1.26 6.91 -4.20
CA ASP A 28 -2.57 6.31 -3.94
C ASP A 28 -2.48 5.15 -2.93
N ALA A 29 -1.47 4.29 -3.06
CA ALA A 29 -1.23 3.19 -2.13
C ALA A 29 -0.94 3.68 -0.71
N TYR A 30 -0.10 4.70 -0.57
CA TYR A 30 0.25 5.27 0.72
C TYR A 30 -0.94 5.95 1.39
N GLU A 31 -1.75 6.70 0.63
CA GLU A 31 -2.95 7.34 1.16
C GLU A 31 -3.96 6.30 1.67
N ARG A 32 -4.22 5.24 0.88
CA ARG A 32 -5.11 4.15 1.30
C ARG A 32 -4.59 3.41 2.53
N MET A 33 -3.29 3.15 2.58
CA MET A 33 -2.68 2.50 3.74
C MET A 33 -2.83 3.34 5.01
N ASP A 34 -2.64 4.66 4.92
CA ASP A 34 -2.82 5.56 6.07
C ASP A 34 -4.29 5.60 6.54
N VAL A 35 -5.24 5.69 5.60
CA VAL A 35 -6.68 5.65 5.91
C VAL A 35 -7.06 4.34 6.62
N ILE A 36 -6.62 3.19 6.10
CA ILE A 36 -6.93 1.87 6.68
C ILE A 36 -6.31 1.75 8.06
N THR A 37 -5.01 2.02 8.20
CA THR A 37 -4.33 1.90 9.49
C THR A 37 -4.89 2.85 10.55
N THR A 38 -5.21 4.09 10.17
CA THR A 38 -5.84 5.06 11.07
C THR A 38 -7.23 4.63 11.49
N SER A 39 -8.04 4.11 10.55
CA SER A 39 -9.37 3.57 10.86
C SER A 39 -9.30 2.36 11.81
N TYR A 40 -8.30 1.48 11.62
CA TYR A 40 -8.08 0.30 12.43
C TYR A 40 -7.66 0.68 13.86
N LYS A 41 -6.69 1.59 14.00
CA LYS A 41 -6.24 2.12 15.30
C LYS A 41 -7.37 2.82 16.06
N LYS A 42 -8.25 3.56 15.37
CA LYS A 42 -9.43 4.17 15.98
C LYS A 42 -10.40 3.13 16.52
N LYS A 43 -10.63 2.04 15.79
CA LYS A 43 -11.51 0.93 16.21
C LYS A 43 -10.90 0.10 17.33
N HIS A 44 -9.58 -0.02 17.38
CA HIS A 44 -8.86 -0.85 18.34
C HIS A 44 -7.93 0.01 19.18
N GLN A 45 -8.51 0.73 20.13
CA GLN A 45 -7.73 1.45 21.15
C GLN A 45 -7.14 0.45 22.14
N ALA A 46 -5.87 0.64 22.48
CA ALA A 46 -5.21 -0.16 23.52
C ALA A 46 -5.91 0.07 24.85
N LYS A 47 -6.30 -1.01 25.55
CA LYS A 47 -6.91 -0.92 26.88
C LYS A 47 -5.91 -0.38 27.90
N ASN A 48 -4.63 -0.71 27.72
CA ASN A 48 -3.52 -0.18 28.51
C ASN A 48 -2.61 0.66 27.61
N GLY A 49 -2.77 1.98 27.63
CA GLY A 49 -1.95 2.92 26.84
C GLY A 49 -0.44 2.84 27.13
N ASN A 50 -0.03 2.21 28.23
CA ASN A 50 1.37 2.04 28.62
C ASN A 50 1.98 0.69 28.17
N SER A 51 1.19 -0.21 27.59
CA SER A 51 1.68 -1.52 27.14
C SER A 51 2.28 -1.43 25.74
N THR A 52 3.62 -1.34 25.67
CA THR A 52 4.37 -1.32 24.41
C THR A 52 4.05 -2.53 23.53
N MET A 53 3.81 -3.70 24.13
CA MET A 53 3.52 -4.93 23.39
C MET A 53 2.11 -4.94 22.78
N GLU A 54 1.10 -4.44 23.49
CA GLU A 54 -0.26 -4.34 22.94
C GLU A 54 -0.33 -3.32 21.80
N MET A 55 0.33 -2.17 21.98
CA MET A 55 0.40 -1.15 20.95
C MET A 55 1.14 -1.66 19.71
N TRP A 56 2.23 -2.42 19.90
CA TRP A 56 2.94 -3.06 18.78
C TRP A 56 2.04 -4.06 18.04
N ARG A 57 1.32 -4.94 18.75
CA ARG A 57 0.41 -5.91 18.13
C ARG A 57 -0.67 -5.25 17.28
N ILE A 58 -1.31 -4.20 17.79
CA ILE A 58 -2.35 -3.46 17.06
C ILE A 58 -1.77 -2.79 15.81
N ASN A 59 -0.57 -2.21 15.91
CA ASN A 59 0.11 -1.64 14.74
C ASN A 59 0.44 -2.70 13.69
N GLN A 60 0.97 -3.85 14.10
CA GLN A 60 1.28 -4.95 13.17
C GLN A 60 0.02 -5.47 12.47
N GLN A 61 -1.06 -5.67 13.21
CA GLN A 61 -2.34 -6.09 12.62
C GLN A 61 -2.90 -5.04 11.64
N ALA A 62 -2.79 -3.75 11.99
CA ALA A 62 -3.20 -2.67 11.10
C ALA A 62 -2.40 -2.65 9.80
N ILE A 63 -1.07 -2.83 9.88
CA ILE A 63 -0.17 -2.88 8.71
C ILE A 63 -0.52 -4.09 7.84
N MET A 64 -0.60 -5.30 8.41
CA MET A 64 -0.93 -6.50 7.64
C MET A 64 -2.27 -6.37 6.90
N MET A 65 -3.30 -5.85 7.57
CA MET A 65 -4.62 -5.65 6.95
C MET A 65 -4.56 -4.60 5.84
N ALA A 66 -3.84 -3.50 6.06
CA ALA A 66 -3.70 -2.47 5.04
C ALA A 66 -2.90 -2.95 3.83
N GLU A 67 -1.83 -3.71 4.02
CA GLU A 67 -1.06 -4.32 2.95
C GLU A 67 -1.90 -5.29 2.12
N GLU A 68 -2.70 -6.15 2.76
CA GLU A 68 -3.58 -7.11 2.07
C GLU A 68 -4.61 -6.38 1.19
N ILE A 69 -5.29 -5.36 1.74
CA ILE A 69 -6.30 -4.59 1.02
C ILE A 69 -5.68 -3.80 -0.12
N VAL A 70 -4.56 -3.11 0.13
CA VAL A 70 -3.88 -2.30 -0.90
C VAL A 70 -3.35 -3.19 -2.02
N LEU A 71 -2.77 -4.35 -1.70
CA LEU A 71 -2.33 -5.32 -2.70
C LEU A 71 -3.52 -5.80 -3.56
N HIS A 72 -4.65 -6.11 -2.93
CA HIS A 72 -5.87 -6.52 -3.62
C HIS A 72 -6.44 -5.41 -4.52
N GLU A 73 -6.62 -4.21 -4.00
CA GLU A 73 -7.27 -3.11 -4.71
C GLU A 73 -6.40 -2.46 -5.79
N ILE A 74 -5.09 -2.44 -5.59
CA ILE A 74 -4.15 -1.80 -6.51
C ILE A 74 -3.57 -2.85 -7.44
N VAL A 75 -2.87 -3.86 -6.92
CA VAL A 75 -2.09 -4.77 -7.77
C VAL A 75 -2.98 -5.73 -8.57
N TYR A 76 -4.03 -6.28 -7.96
CA TYR A 76 -4.90 -7.23 -8.67
C TYR A 76 -5.92 -6.56 -9.62
N CYS A 77 -6.22 -5.27 -9.45
CA CYS A 77 -7.04 -4.54 -10.43
C CYS A 77 -6.30 -4.21 -11.74
N TYR A 78 -4.97 -4.28 -11.76
CA TYR A 78 -4.14 -4.00 -12.95
C TYR A 78 -3.60 -5.27 -13.67
N HIS A 79 -4.09 -6.47 -13.30
CA HIS A 79 -3.71 -7.73 -13.95
C HIS A 79 -4.70 -8.14 -15.05
#